data_AF-A0A7X6REC6-F1
#
_entry.id   AF-A0A7X6REC6-F1
#
_cell.length_a   1.000
_cell.length_b   1.000
_cell.length_c   1.000
_cell.angle_alpha   90.00
_cell.angle_beta   90.00
_cell.angle_gamma   90.00
#
_symmetry.space_group_name_H-M   'P 1'
#
loop_
_entity.id
_entity.type
_entity.pdbx_description
1 polymer ?
#
loop_
_entity_poly.entity_id
_entity_poly.type
_entity_poly.pdbx_seq_one_letter_code
_entity_poly.pdbx_strand_id
1 'polypeptide(L)'
;MVSLPPMNPGSPKRVSPEAVEKRGGSGMPEAVRYMLTCWAVMIGGELLHQIMTVIASVLDPSALREVARERAKNSGGEVSDALVNASVYGSIFLMAVLELGIIVLFVFALRAVKQQAKWAPNARRLLQVFSGYFALRMLALFMVVPASTAVPEAFFGADGVIQIILGVAGILGIVYSMDKSAVAWTKDGPGKQGAGGAQEKKGN
;
A
#
# COMPACT_ATOMS: atom_id res chain seq x y z
N MET A 1 17.68 61.56 -25.22
CA MET A 1 17.10 61.29 -23.90
C MET A 1 15.99 60.27 -24.11
N VAL A 2 16.23 59.00 -23.77
CA VAL A 2 15.29 57.90 -24.03
C VAL A 2 14.42 57.71 -22.80
N SER A 3 13.12 57.98 -22.92
CA SER A 3 12.15 57.79 -21.85
C SER A 3 11.84 56.30 -21.71
N LEU A 4 12.12 55.70 -20.56
CA LEU A 4 11.76 54.31 -20.28
C LEU A 4 10.25 54.21 -20.01
N PRO A 5 9.55 53.20 -20.58
CA PRO A 5 8.12 53.02 -20.35
C PRO A 5 7.82 52.68 -18.88
N PRO A 6 6.64 53.06 -18.36
CA PRO A 6 6.28 52.88 -16.96
C PRO A 6 6.21 51.40 -16.56
N MET A 7 6.79 51.08 -15.41
CA MET A 7 6.67 49.77 -14.76
C MET A 7 5.19 49.47 -14.48
N ASN A 8 4.67 48.41 -15.10
CA ASN A 8 3.33 47.90 -14.80
C ASN A 8 3.36 47.18 -13.44
N PRO A 9 2.60 47.63 -12.41
CA PRO A 9 2.59 47.01 -11.08
C PRO A 9 1.92 45.63 -11.03
N GLY A 10 1.37 45.15 -12.15
CA GLY A 10 0.58 43.91 -12.23
C GLY A 10 1.30 42.65 -12.71
N SER A 11 2.62 42.67 -12.95
CA SER A 11 3.33 41.44 -13.33
C SER A 11 3.28 40.43 -12.18
N PRO A 12 2.76 39.20 -12.38
CA PRO A 12 2.67 38.22 -11.30
C PRO A 12 4.08 37.94 -10.76
N LYS A 13 4.30 38.37 -9.52
CA LYS A 13 5.52 38.10 -8.75
C LYS A 13 5.76 36.60 -8.81
N ARG A 14 6.96 36.21 -9.28
CA ARG A 14 7.50 34.86 -9.12
C ARG A 14 7.18 34.41 -7.71
N VAL A 15 6.44 33.30 -7.59
CA VAL A 15 6.14 32.71 -6.29
C VAL A 15 7.47 32.41 -5.62
N SER A 16 7.76 33.09 -4.51
CA SER A 16 8.97 32.86 -3.72
C SER A 16 9.02 31.38 -3.31
N PRO A 17 10.17 30.70 -3.38
CA PRO A 17 10.29 29.31 -2.94
C PRO A 17 9.75 29.08 -1.52
N GLU A 18 9.85 30.08 -0.65
CA GLU A 18 9.30 30.08 0.72
C GLU A 18 7.78 29.88 0.79
N ALA A 19 7.01 30.29 -0.24
CA ALA A 19 5.56 30.12 -0.26
C ALA A 19 5.14 28.67 -0.59
N VAL A 20 6.02 27.91 -1.28
CA VAL A 20 5.86 26.47 -1.49
C VAL A 20 6.24 25.72 -0.21
N GLU A 21 7.29 26.17 0.49
CA GLU A 21 7.77 25.58 1.74
C GLU A 21 6.73 25.69 2.87
N LYS A 22 5.98 26.81 2.94
CA LYS A 22 4.97 27.05 3.99
C LYS A 22 3.67 26.25 3.88
N ARG A 23 3.43 25.48 2.80
CA ARG A 23 2.25 24.58 2.70
C ARG A 23 2.51 23.16 3.24
N GLY A 24 3.71 22.86 3.74
CA GLY A 24 4.05 21.58 4.37
C GLY A 24 4.10 21.68 5.89
N GLY A 25 2.95 21.70 6.58
CA GLY A 25 2.81 21.87 8.03
C GLY A 25 3.39 20.79 8.95
N SER A 26 4.47 20.11 8.57
CA SER A 26 5.34 19.35 9.48
C SER A 26 6.70 19.26 8.78
N GLY A 27 7.81 19.22 9.50
CA GLY A 27 9.15 19.03 8.92
C GLY A 27 9.37 17.72 8.14
N MET A 28 8.29 17.04 7.73
CA MET A 28 8.26 15.86 6.89
C MET A 28 8.48 16.23 5.41
N PRO A 29 9.57 15.73 4.79
CA PRO A 29 9.84 15.90 3.37
C PRO A 29 8.68 15.45 2.49
N GLU A 30 8.50 16.09 1.34
CA GLU A 30 7.43 15.79 0.40
C GLU A 30 7.46 14.33 -0.08
N ALA A 31 8.65 13.81 -0.41
CA ALA A 31 8.83 12.41 -0.80
C ALA A 31 8.36 11.43 0.29
N VAL A 32 8.58 11.75 1.57
CA VAL A 32 8.10 10.93 2.70
C VAL A 32 6.58 10.93 2.74
N ARG A 33 5.96 12.08 2.50
CA ARG A 33 4.50 12.22 2.49
C ARG A 33 3.88 11.39 1.37
N TYR A 34 4.42 11.45 0.16
CA TYR A 34 3.92 10.64 -0.95
C TYR A 34 4.17 9.15 -0.74
N MET A 35 5.36 8.75 -0.27
CA MET A 35 5.66 7.37 0.10
C MET A 35 4.63 6.82 1.11
N LEU A 36 4.37 7.56 2.20
CA LEU A 36 3.41 7.15 3.23
C LEU A 36 1.98 7.07 2.69
N THR A 37 1.57 8.03 1.86
CA THR A 37 0.24 8.03 1.23
C THR A 37 0.07 6.86 0.28
N CYS A 38 1.04 6.60 -0.59
CA CYS A 38 1.04 5.46 -1.50
C CYS A 38 0.91 4.13 -0.73
N TRP A 39 1.70 3.94 0.33
CA TRP A 39 1.58 2.74 1.15
C TRP A 39 0.28 2.68 1.96
N ALA A 40 -0.26 3.81 2.42
CA ALA A 40 -1.57 3.84 3.07
C ALA A 40 -2.69 3.42 2.12
N VAL A 41 -2.67 3.89 0.87
CA VAL A 41 -3.62 3.49 -0.19
C VAL A 41 -3.48 2.00 -0.50
N MET A 42 -2.24 1.51 -0.65
CA MET A 42 -1.96 0.09 -0.88
C MET A 42 -2.53 -0.78 0.25
N ILE A 43 -2.27 -0.42 1.52
CA ILE A 43 -2.73 -1.20 2.69
C ILE A 43 -4.25 -1.11 2.85
N GLY A 44 -4.82 0.09 2.73
CA GLY A 44 -6.26 0.30 2.89
C GLY A 44 -7.07 -0.36 1.78
N GLY A 45 -6.57 -0.32 0.55
CA GLY A 45 -7.20 -1.03 -0.56
C GLY A 45 -7.00 -2.54 -0.48
N GLU A 46 -5.90 -3.02 0.11
CA GLU A 46 -5.74 -4.47 0.36
C GLU A 46 -6.78 -5.00 1.33
N LEU A 47 -7.11 -4.23 2.37
CA LEU A 47 -8.21 -4.58 3.26
C LEU A 47 -9.55 -4.67 2.51
N LEU A 48 -9.80 -3.75 1.58
CA LEU A 48 -11.02 -3.78 0.75
C LEU A 48 -11.06 -4.99 -0.17
N HIS A 49 -9.96 -5.27 -0.87
CA HIS A 49 -9.79 -6.47 -1.69
C HIS A 49 -10.02 -7.74 -0.87
N GLN A 50 -9.46 -7.80 0.34
CA GLN A 50 -9.63 -8.94 1.23
C GLN A 50 -11.10 -9.17 1.61
N ILE A 51 -11.84 -8.10 1.95
CA ILE A 51 -13.28 -8.19 2.24
C ILE A 51 -14.03 -8.76 1.03
N MET A 52 -13.69 -8.28 -0.18
CA MET A 52 -14.32 -8.77 -1.41
C MET A 52 -14.02 -10.24 -1.66
N THR A 53 -12.77 -10.68 -1.48
CA THR A 53 -12.35 -12.08 -1.60
C THR A 53 -13.08 -12.99 -0.62
N VAL A 54 -13.25 -12.57 0.63
CA VAL A 54 -13.99 -13.34 1.64
C VAL A 54 -15.47 -13.46 1.25
N ILE A 55 -16.08 -12.36 0.80
CA ILE A 55 -17.48 -12.38 0.33
C ILE A 55 -17.62 -13.35 -0.85
N ALA A 56 -16.74 -13.26 -1.86
CA ALA A 56 -16.78 -14.16 -3.02
C ALA A 56 -16.60 -15.64 -2.61
N SER A 57 -15.69 -15.93 -1.68
CA SER A 57 -15.42 -17.28 -1.19
C SER A 57 -16.58 -17.88 -0.39
N VAL A 58 -17.35 -17.04 0.32
CA VAL A 58 -18.56 -17.46 1.05
C VAL A 58 -19.74 -17.67 0.10
N LEU A 59 -19.88 -16.82 -0.92
CA LEU A 59 -20.93 -16.95 -1.94
C LEU A 59 -20.71 -18.17 -2.85
N ASP A 60 -19.45 -18.46 -3.20
CA ASP A 60 -19.09 -19.59 -4.05
C ASP A 60 -17.93 -20.43 -3.48
N PRO A 61 -18.23 -21.34 -2.52
CA PRO A 61 -17.22 -22.22 -1.94
C PRO A 61 -16.93 -23.46 -2.81
N SER A 62 -17.40 -23.50 -4.07
CA SER A 62 -17.35 -24.69 -4.94
C SER A 62 -15.93 -25.24 -5.11
N ALA A 63 -14.97 -24.39 -5.46
CA ALA A 63 -13.56 -24.77 -5.62
C ALA A 63 -12.95 -25.37 -4.34
N LEU A 64 -13.27 -24.79 -3.17
CA LEU A 64 -12.79 -25.31 -1.88
C LEU A 64 -13.45 -26.64 -1.52
N ARG A 65 -14.73 -26.81 -1.86
CA ARG A 65 -15.45 -28.07 -1.71
C ARG A 65 -14.88 -29.17 -2.59
N GLU A 66 -14.51 -28.86 -3.83
CA GLU A 66 -13.87 -29.82 -4.74
C GLU A 66 -12.54 -30.31 -4.18
N VAL A 67 -11.66 -29.40 -3.75
CA VAL A 67 -10.39 -29.74 -3.11
C VAL A 67 -10.60 -30.57 -1.82
N ALA A 68 -11.59 -30.22 -1.00
CA ALA A 68 -11.91 -30.98 0.21
C ALA A 68 -12.43 -32.39 -0.12
N ARG A 69 -13.29 -32.53 -1.15
CA ARG A 69 -13.81 -33.82 -1.62
C ARG A 69 -12.72 -34.69 -2.25
N GLU A 70 -11.80 -34.12 -3.01
CA GLU A 70 -10.64 -34.85 -3.54
C GLU A 70 -9.76 -35.39 -2.43
N ARG A 71 -9.46 -34.57 -1.41
CA ARG A 71 -8.69 -35.02 -0.23
C ARG A 71 -9.41 -36.11 0.56
N ALA A 72 -10.72 -36.01 0.72
CA ALA A 72 -11.55 -37.01 1.38
C ALA A 72 -11.51 -38.35 0.62
N LYS A 73 -11.68 -38.32 -0.71
CA LYS A 73 -11.57 -39.52 -1.57
C LYS A 73 -10.20 -40.18 -1.45
N ASN A 74 -9.12 -39.40 -1.40
CA ASN A 74 -7.77 -39.92 -1.24
C ASN A 74 -7.48 -40.48 0.16
N SER A 75 -8.31 -40.14 1.16
CA SER A 75 -8.16 -40.59 2.55
C SER A 75 -8.99 -41.84 2.88
N GLY A 76 -9.71 -42.41 1.91
CA GLY A 76 -10.41 -43.70 2.03
C GLY A 76 -11.65 -43.73 2.94
N GLY A 77 -12.14 -42.57 3.39
CA GLY A 77 -13.30 -42.48 4.28
C GLY A 77 -14.46 -41.67 3.68
N GLU A 78 -15.69 -42.10 3.93
CA GLU A 78 -16.88 -41.25 3.76
C GLU A 78 -16.80 -40.08 4.75
N VAL A 79 -16.38 -38.92 4.26
CA VAL A 79 -16.34 -37.71 5.05
C VAL A 79 -17.75 -37.10 5.07
N SER A 80 -18.34 -36.99 6.26
CA SER A 80 -19.63 -36.32 6.47
C SER A 80 -19.64 -34.93 5.83
N ASP A 81 -20.72 -34.56 5.14
CA ASP A 81 -20.91 -33.22 4.57
C ASP A 81 -20.75 -32.11 5.62
N ALA A 82 -21.07 -32.38 6.89
CA ALA A 82 -20.84 -31.45 7.99
C ALA A 82 -19.34 -31.19 8.23
N LEU A 83 -18.51 -32.23 8.14
CA LEU A 83 -17.06 -32.12 8.27
C LEU A 83 -16.44 -31.44 7.05
N VAL A 84 -16.94 -31.72 5.84
CA VAL A 84 -16.55 -31.01 4.62
C VAL A 84 -16.85 -29.51 4.75
N ASN A 85 -18.07 -29.14 5.13
CA ASN A 85 -18.45 -27.74 5.29
C ASN A 85 -17.64 -27.03 6.38
N ALA A 86 -17.46 -27.66 7.55
CA ALA A 86 -16.64 -27.10 8.62
C ALA A 86 -15.19 -26.88 8.17
N SER A 87 -14.61 -27.81 7.39
CA SER A 87 -13.27 -27.66 6.85
C SER A 87 -13.15 -26.52 5.83
N VAL A 88 -14.15 -26.35 4.97
CA VAL A 88 -14.18 -25.31 3.94
C VAL A 88 -14.28 -23.93 4.58
N TYR A 89 -15.27 -23.71 5.46
CA TYR A 89 -15.42 -22.43 6.15
C TYR A 89 -14.29 -22.15 7.15
N GLY A 90 -13.77 -23.19 7.81
CA GLY A 90 -12.58 -23.09 8.65
C GLY A 90 -11.35 -22.65 7.87
N SER A 91 -11.18 -23.13 6.63
CA SER A 91 -10.08 -22.72 5.74
C SER A 91 -10.24 -21.27 5.27
N ILE A 92 -11.46 -20.87 4.89
CA ILE A 92 -11.77 -19.48 4.52
C ILE A 92 -11.43 -18.55 5.69
N PHE A 93 -11.90 -18.88 6.90
CA PHE A 93 -11.64 -18.09 8.09
C PHE A 93 -10.15 -18.00 8.41
N LEU A 94 -9.43 -19.12 8.38
CA LEU A 94 -7.99 -19.15 8.69
C LEU A 94 -7.19 -18.30 7.68
N MET A 95 -7.49 -18.42 6.38
CA MET A 95 -6.84 -17.60 5.36
C MET A 95 -7.13 -16.10 5.58
N ALA A 96 -8.39 -15.74 5.87
CA ALA A 96 -8.74 -14.36 6.17
C ALA A 96 -8.01 -13.82 7.41
N VAL A 97 -7.85 -14.62 8.47
CA VAL A 97 -7.09 -14.21 9.67
C VAL A 97 -5.61 -14.02 9.35
N LEU A 98 -5.02 -14.92 8.55
CA LEU A 98 -3.60 -14.81 8.16
C LEU A 98 -3.34 -13.56 7.33
N GLU A 99 -4.15 -13.31 6.31
CA GLU A 99 -4.07 -12.10 5.48
C GLU A 99 -4.28 -10.83 6.32
N LEU A 100 -5.23 -10.84 7.25
CA LEU A 100 -5.46 -9.72 8.15
C LEU A 100 -4.24 -9.47 9.05
N GLY A 101 -3.58 -10.54 9.52
CA GLY A 101 -2.33 -10.45 10.26
C GLY A 101 -1.22 -9.75 9.47
N ILE A 102 -1.11 -10.02 8.16
CA ILE A 102 -0.17 -9.34 7.26
C ILE A 102 -0.52 -7.86 7.12
N ILE A 103 -1.80 -7.50 6.99
CA ILE A 103 -2.24 -6.09 6.94
C ILE A 103 -1.87 -5.36 8.24
N VAL A 104 -2.12 -5.98 9.40
CA VAL A 104 -1.74 -5.40 10.70
C VAL A 104 -0.22 -5.17 10.78
N LEU A 105 0.58 -6.11 10.29
CA LEU A 105 2.03 -5.95 10.18
C LEU A 105 2.40 -4.74 9.31
N PHE A 106 1.73 -4.54 8.17
CA PHE A 106 1.98 -3.37 7.31
C PHE A 106 1.58 -2.06 7.97
N VAL A 107 0.44 -2.02 8.68
CA VAL A 107 0.04 -0.83 9.46
C VAL A 107 1.09 -0.50 10.51
N PHE A 108 1.63 -1.50 11.20
CA PHE A 108 2.71 -1.33 12.18
C PHE A 108 3.99 -0.82 11.52
N ALA A 109 4.36 -1.37 10.36
CA ALA A 109 5.50 -0.90 9.57
C ALA A 109 5.33 0.54 9.09
N LEU A 110 4.16 0.88 8.55
CA LEU A 110 3.84 2.23 8.08
C LEU A 110 3.91 3.23 9.23
N ARG A 111 3.35 2.87 10.38
CA ARG A 111 3.41 3.69 11.60
C ARG A 111 4.85 3.87 12.08
N ALA A 112 5.67 2.83 12.03
CA ALA A 112 7.08 2.93 12.40
C ALA A 112 7.87 3.86 11.47
N VAL A 113 7.61 3.83 10.16
CA VAL A 113 8.19 4.77 9.20
C VAL A 113 7.72 6.20 9.47
N LYS A 114 6.42 6.40 9.69
CA LYS A 114 5.83 7.71 10.01
C LYS A 114 6.42 8.31 11.29
N GLN A 115 6.60 7.49 12.32
CA GLN A 115 7.10 7.92 13.64
C GLN A 115 8.63 7.88 13.77
N GLN A 116 9.35 7.50 12.71
CA GLN A 116 10.81 7.35 12.72
C GLN A 116 11.30 6.45 13.88
N ALA A 117 10.59 5.33 14.12
CA ALA A 117 10.95 4.39 15.16
C ALA A 117 12.35 3.77 14.93
N LYS A 118 12.96 3.17 15.95
CA LYS A 118 14.30 2.54 15.86
C LYS A 118 14.43 1.51 14.72
N TRP A 119 13.32 0.87 14.35
CA TRP A 119 13.27 -0.15 13.29
C TRP A 119 12.68 0.39 11.97
N ALA A 120 12.48 1.71 11.84
CA ALA A 120 11.95 2.35 10.63
C ALA A 120 12.70 2.00 9.33
N PRO A 121 14.03 1.85 9.30
CA PRO A 121 14.73 1.39 8.10
C PRO A 121 14.28 0.00 7.64
N ASN A 122 14.07 -0.92 8.58
CA ASN A 122 13.61 -2.27 8.31
C ASN A 122 12.13 -2.27 7.90
N ALA A 123 11.31 -1.48 8.57
CA ALA A 123 9.90 -1.27 8.19
C ALA A 123 9.77 -0.75 6.75
N ARG A 124 10.62 0.21 6.35
CA ARG A 124 10.67 0.73 4.98
C ARG A 124 11.01 -0.36 3.97
N ARG A 125 12.04 -1.17 4.25
CA ARG A 125 12.44 -2.29 3.38
C ARG A 125 11.34 -3.35 3.26
N LEU A 126 10.68 -3.68 4.38
CA LEU A 126 9.55 -4.59 4.40
C LEU A 126 8.46 -4.08 3.44
N LEU A 127 8.05 -2.82 3.59
CA LEU A 127 7.03 -2.21 2.73
C LEU A 127 7.47 -2.16 1.26
N GLN A 128 8.75 -1.89 0.96
CA GLN A 128 9.26 -1.95 -0.42
C GLN A 128 9.13 -3.36 -1.04
N VAL A 129 9.52 -4.40 -0.30
CA VAL A 129 9.45 -5.79 -0.79
C VAL A 129 7.99 -6.17 -1.06
N PHE A 130 7.10 -5.89 -0.12
CA PHE A 130 5.68 -6.21 -0.30
C PHE A 130 5.01 -5.35 -1.36
N SER A 131 5.40 -4.09 -1.54
CA SER A 131 4.98 -3.29 -2.70
C SER A 131 5.36 -3.94 -4.03
N GLY A 132 6.55 -4.56 -4.11
CA GLY A 132 6.96 -5.33 -5.29
C GLY A 132 6.07 -6.55 -5.52
N TYR A 133 5.70 -7.26 -4.44
CA TYR A 133 4.73 -8.34 -4.50
C TYR A 133 3.36 -7.87 -4.99
N PHE A 134 2.83 -6.74 -4.50
CA PHE A 134 1.56 -6.17 -4.97
C PHE A 134 1.59 -5.80 -6.45
N ALA A 135 2.71 -5.24 -6.91
CA ALA A 135 2.90 -4.94 -8.33
C ALA A 135 2.89 -6.22 -9.19
N LEU A 136 3.57 -7.27 -8.76
CA LEU A 136 3.55 -8.56 -9.43
C LEU A 136 2.15 -9.20 -9.40
N ARG A 137 1.45 -9.12 -8.26
CA ARG A 137 0.08 -9.63 -8.10
C ARG A 137 -0.89 -8.94 -9.04
N MET A 138 -0.79 -7.62 -9.18
CA MET A 138 -1.56 -6.87 -10.16
C MET A 138 -1.32 -7.39 -11.59
N LEU A 139 -0.08 -7.72 -11.96
CA LEU A 139 0.21 -8.29 -13.29
C LEU A 139 -0.41 -9.68 -13.47
N ALA A 140 -0.45 -10.49 -12.40
CA ALA A 140 -1.04 -11.82 -12.43
C ALA A 140 -2.56 -11.79 -12.68
N LEU A 141 -3.25 -10.68 -12.42
CA LEU A 141 -4.69 -10.54 -12.72
C LEU A 141 -5.02 -10.82 -14.17
N PHE A 142 -4.13 -10.43 -15.08
CA PHE A 142 -4.32 -10.62 -16.52
C PHE A 142 -4.09 -12.07 -16.97
N MET A 143 -3.67 -12.96 -16.08
CA MET A 143 -3.38 -14.37 -16.35
C MET A 143 -4.48 -15.32 -15.82
N VAL A 144 -5.45 -14.81 -15.06
CA VAL A 144 -6.49 -15.62 -14.40
C VAL A 144 -7.86 -15.22 -14.93
N VAL A 145 -8.67 -16.21 -15.33
CA VAL A 145 -10.06 -16.01 -15.71
C VAL A 145 -10.97 -16.40 -14.54
N PRO A 146 -11.87 -15.53 -14.07
CA PRO A 146 -12.84 -15.89 -13.05
C PRO A 146 -13.75 -17.02 -13.56
N ALA A 147 -13.84 -18.12 -12.80
CA ALA A 147 -14.67 -19.28 -13.15
C ALA A 147 -15.99 -19.37 -12.33
N SER A 148 -16.25 -18.40 -11.45
CA SER A 148 -17.43 -18.43 -10.57
C SER A 148 -18.71 -18.10 -11.33
N THR A 149 -19.76 -18.89 -11.10
CA THR A 149 -21.10 -18.68 -11.68
C THR A 149 -22.06 -18.00 -10.70
N ALA A 150 -21.70 -17.92 -9.41
CA ALA A 150 -22.54 -17.33 -8.36
C ALA A 150 -22.17 -15.88 -8.03
N VAL A 151 -20.96 -15.43 -8.38
CA VAL A 151 -20.50 -14.06 -8.15
C VAL A 151 -20.66 -13.23 -9.43
N PRO A 152 -21.33 -12.05 -9.38
CA PRO A 152 -21.50 -11.22 -10.57
C PRO A 152 -20.18 -10.79 -11.22
N GLU A 153 -20.10 -10.75 -12.54
CA GLU A 153 -18.89 -10.32 -13.28
C GLU A 153 -18.43 -8.91 -12.88
N ALA A 154 -19.37 -7.99 -12.64
CA ALA A 154 -19.09 -6.64 -12.19
C ALA A 154 -18.32 -6.60 -10.85
N PHE A 155 -18.50 -7.60 -9.99
CA PHE A 155 -17.78 -7.73 -8.72
C PHE A 155 -16.29 -8.00 -8.97
N PHE A 156 -15.97 -8.92 -9.89
CA PHE A 156 -14.59 -9.20 -10.30
C PHE A 156 -13.95 -8.00 -11.02
N GLY A 157 -14.72 -7.28 -11.84
CA GLY A 157 -14.24 -6.05 -12.48
C GLY A 157 -13.89 -4.96 -11.45
N ALA A 158 -14.76 -4.75 -10.46
CA ALA A 158 -14.51 -3.79 -9.39
C ALA A 158 -13.28 -4.17 -8.54
N ASP A 159 -13.17 -5.46 -8.19
CA ASP A 159 -12.01 -5.98 -7.46
C ASP A 159 -10.70 -5.80 -8.26
N GLY A 160 -10.73 -6.10 -9.56
CA GLY A 160 -9.59 -5.88 -10.46
C GLY A 160 -9.12 -4.42 -10.49
N VAL A 161 -10.05 -3.46 -10.53
CA VAL A 161 -9.72 -2.02 -10.47
C VAL A 161 -9.02 -1.68 -9.16
N ILE A 162 -9.53 -2.19 -8.02
CA ILE A 162 -8.90 -2.00 -6.71
C ILE A 162 -7.47 -2.54 -6.75
N GLN A 163 -7.27 -3.77 -7.23
CA GLN A 163 -5.94 -4.36 -7.30
C GLN A 163 -4.97 -3.60 -8.22
N ILE A 164 -5.44 -3.00 -9.31
CA ILE A 164 -4.62 -2.13 -10.17
C ILE A 164 -4.17 -0.87 -9.41
N ILE A 165 -5.09 -0.21 -8.71
CA ILE A 165 -4.76 0.96 -7.87
C ILE A 165 -3.69 0.60 -6.84
N LEU A 166 -3.81 -0.58 -6.22
CA LEU A 166 -2.89 -1.08 -5.19
C LEU A 166 -1.50 -1.35 -5.78
N GLY A 167 -1.43 -2.00 -6.94
CA GLY A 167 -0.18 -2.26 -7.65
C GLY A 167 0.54 -0.98 -8.04
N VAL A 168 -0.19 -0.01 -8.60
CA VAL A 168 0.37 1.31 -8.94
C VAL A 168 0.83 2.06 -7.68
N ALA A 169 0.03 2.04 -6.61
CA ALA A 169 0.40 2.63 -5.33
C ALA A 169 1.65 1.96 -4.73
N GLY A 170 1.80 0.65 -4.87
CA GLY A 170 3.01 -0.08 -4.49
C GLY A 170 4.24 0.39 -5.26
N ILE A 171 4.15 0.48 -6.60
CA ILE A 171 5.25 0.95 -7.45
C ILE A 171 5.66 2.37 -7.06
N LEU A 172 4.70 3.29 -6.93
CA LEU A 172 4.99 4.67 -6.53
C LEU A 172 5.56 4.75 -5.11
N GLY A 173 5.06 3.91 -4.19
CA GLY A 173 5.60 3.78 -2.83
C GLY A 173 7.09 3.39 -2.85
N ILE A 174 7.49 2.46 -3.71
CA ILE A 174 8.91 2.10 -3.91
C ILE A 174 9.68 3.31 -4.44
N VAL A 175 9.21 3.95 -5.51
CA VAL A 175 9.89 5.09 -6.15
C VAL A 175 10.15 6.20 -5.14
N TYR A 176 9.13 6.64 -4.41
CA TYR A 176 9.28 7.71 -3.41
C TYR A 176 10.13 7.27 -2.20
N SER A 177 10.11 5.99 -1.83
CA SER A 177 10.93 5.49 -0.72
C SER A 177 12.43 5.44 -1.02
N MET A 178 12.83 5.51 -2.29
CA MET A 178 14.23 5.57 -2.72
C MET A 178 14.81 6.99 -2.70
N ASP A 179 13.95 8.02 -2.58
CA ASP A 179 14.41 9.40 -2.47
C ASP A 179 15.34 9.58 -1.27
N LYS A 180 16.39 10.40 -1.43
CA LYS A 180 17.40 10.63 -0.38
C LYS A 180 16.75 11.13 0.91
N SER A 181 15.72 11.95 0.82
CA SER A 181 14.98 12.50 1.96
C SER A 181 14.18 11.40 2.67
N ALA A 182 13.56 10.49 1.92
CA ALA A 182 12.86 9.33 2.50
C ALA A 182 13.83 8.36 3.17
N VAL A 183 15.03 8.20 2.59
CA VAL A 183 16.07 7.37 3.18
C VAL A 183 16.57 7.96 4.50
N ALA A 184 16.93 9.24 4.49
CA ALA A 184 17.37 10.00 5.67
C ALA A 184 16.31 10.00 6.77
N TRP A 185 15.03 10.20 6.41
CA TRP A 185 13.90 10.20 7.34
C TRP A 185 13.83 8.97 8.23
N THR A 186 14.13 7.79 7.67
CA THR A 186 14.12 6.55 8.44
C THR A 186 15.42 6.23 9.17
N LYS A 187 16.55 6.83 8.76
CA LYS A 187 17.89 6.54 9.31
C LYS A 187 18.31 7.48 10.43
N ASP A 188 17.99 8.77 10.30
CA ASP A 188 18.58 9.82 11.15
C ASP A 188 17.79 10.08 12.43
N GLY A 189 16.55 9.57 12.49
CA GLY A 189 15.65 9.75 13.63
C GLY A 189 15.20 11.21 13.81
N PRO A 190 14.20 11.45 14.67
CA PRO A 190 13.53 12.76 14.73
C PRO A 190 14.43 13.88 15.26
N GLY A 191 15.58 13.56 15.86
CA GLY A 191 16.49 14.51 16.50
C GLY A 191 17.60 15.11 15.62
N LYS A 192 17.87 14.58 14.41
CA LYS A 192 19.00 15.05 13.58
C LYS A 192 18.62 15.99 12.44
N GLN A 193 17.35 16.08 12.06
CA GLN A 193 16.89 16.91 10.95
C GLN A 193 16.92 18.42 11.26
N GLY A 194 16.93 18.83 12.54
CA GLY A 194 17.00 20.23 12.95
C GLY A 194 18.42 20.83 12.99
N ALA A 195 19.48 20.02 12.88
CA ALA A 195 20.87 20.49 13.02
C ALA A 195 21.54 20.86 11.69
N GLY A 196 21.09 20.27 10.57
CA GLY A 196 21.71 20.48 9.25
C GLY A 196 21.47 21.87 8.65
N GLY A 197 20.32 22.48 8.90
CA GLY A 197 19.99 23.83 8.39
C GLY A 197 20.67 24.99 9.13
N ALA A 198 21.25 24.73 10.30
CA ALA A 198 21.89 25.77 11.12
C ALA A 198 23.39 25.93 10.82
N GLN A 199 24.06 24.92 10.24
CA GLN A 199 25.49 24.98 9.94
C GLN A 199 25.82 25.66 8.60
N GLU A 200 24.90 25.66 7.63
CA GLU A 200 25.16 26.30 6.32
C GLU A 200 25.05 27.83 6.35
N LYS A 201 24.42 28.42 7.38
CA LYS A 201 24.31 29.88 7.54
C LYS A 201 25.47 30.56 8.29
N LYS A 202 26.51 29.82 8.69
CA LYS A 202 27.67 30.38 9.43
C LYS A 202 28.99 30.36 8.65
N GLY A 203 28.93 30.24 7.32
CA GLY A 203 30.09 30.29 6.46
C GLY A 203 29.90 31.28 5.32
N ASN A 204 29.83 32.57 5.63
CA ASN A 204 30.14 33.65 4.69
C ASN A 204 30.72 34.84 5.45
#